data_AF-A0A7X8SFU6-F1
#
_entry.id   AF-A0A7X8SFU6-F1
#
_cell.length_a   1.000
_cell.length_b   1.000
_cell.length_c   1.000
_cell.angle_alpha   90.00
_cell.angle_beta   90.00
_cell.angle_gamma   90.00
#
_symmetry.space_group_name_H-M   'P 1'
#
loop_
_entity.id
_entity.type
_entity.pdbx_description
1 polymer ?
#
loop_
_entity_poly.entity_id
_entity_poly.type
_entity_poly.pdbx_seq_one_letter_code
_entity_poly.pdbx_strand_id
1 'polypeptide(L)'
;MNVWRGVLCRLSLSVLALSIPTLVWAQEQKTDCFGFDAVDDDPLAVQLYVIKPGDKVGVQCPEKSLICNKGAFLMPGDQVAVSRVDGDRACAVYLNPVKRPENDETAGWLPLARLDPISPVPNWVGRWGDSETTIVAKQQGDKIRIDAKANLQFGNGEEEGQFAALIDGRQSQVKFGYQSGDDGEPEKLLPYQDKTIPGLCQVKMAQLGRYLVVGDNHMCGGINVSFSRIYRRIDEKPPADRAKASKSSVAKKQDDLLRSSYKACLDKSKGVTVAMRNCAGTEHKFQDDRLNHAYRLLRTNLDQAGATQLRDEQRGWIAERDRQCAVDKDGGTAALIVSDDCLVQMTAKRAAELESRLSQ
;
A
#
# COMPACT_ATOMS: atom_id res chain seq x y z
N MET A 1 94.13 -31.94 -12.14
CA MET A 1 92.94 -32.31 -11.36
C MET A 1 92.08 -31.06 -11.28
N ASN A 2 91.17 -30.90 -12.25
CA ASN A 2 90.50 -29.62 -12.52
C ASN A 2 89.17 -29.52 -11.79
N VAL A 3 89.02 -28.38 -11.12
CA VAL A 3 87.86 -27.91 -10.37
C VAL A 3 86.66 -27.74 -11.30
N TRP A 4 85.56 -28.42 -11.02
CA TRP A 4 84.26 -28.20 -11.68
C TRP A 4 83.30 -27.55 -10.68
N ARG A 5 82.92 -26.30 -10.99
CA ARG A 5 81.90 -25.52 -10.30
C ARG A 5 80.52 -26.08 -10.64
N GLY A 6 79.84 -26.68 -9.67
CA GLY A 6 78.43 -27.01 -9.76
C GLY A 6 77.56 -25.77 -9.53
N VAL A 7 76.80 -25.39 -10.56
CA VAL A 7 75.82 -24.30 -10.54
C VAL A 7 74.60 -24.75 -9.71
N LEU A 8 74.36 -24.10 -8.58
CA LEU A 8 73.12 -24.22 -7.81
C LEU A 8 72.05 -23.34 -8.46
N CYS A 9 71.11 -23.98 -9.15
CA CYS A 9 69.90 -23.34 -9.70
C CYS A 9 68.98 -22.92 -8.54
N ARG A 10 68.87 -21.63 -8.27
CA ARG A 10 67.87 -21.07 -7.34
C ARG A 10 66.53 -20.98 -8.07
N LEU A 11 65.61 -21.89 -7.76
CA LEU A 11 64.20 -21.78 -8.14
C LEU A 11 63.54 -20.73 -7.24
N SER A 12 63.37 -19.52 -7.75
CA SER A 12 62.51 -18.49 -7.17
C SER A 12 61.04 -18.89 -7.35
N LEU A 13 60.38 -19.30 -6.25
CA LEU A 13 58.93 -19.43 -6.18
C LEU A 13 58.30 -18.03 -6.17
N SER A 14 57.80 -17.58 -7.32
CA SER A 14 56.94 -16.41 -7.41
C SER A 14 55.54 -16.77 -6.90
N VAL A 15 55.21 -16.33 -5.68
CA VAL A 15 53.83 -16.42 -5.16
C VAL A 15 53.01 -15.32 -5.86
N LEU A 16 52.21 -15.72 -6.86
CA LEU A 16 51.15 -14.86 -7.39
C LEU A 16 50.02 -14.79 -6.35
N ALA A 17 49.94 -13.67 -5.64
CA ALA A 17 48.76 -13.34 -4.85
C ALA A 17 47.60 -13.03 -5.80
N LEU A 18 46.79 -14.05 -6.10
CA LEU A 18 45.49 -13.89 -6.73
C LEU A 18 44.56 -13.20 -5.72
N SER A 19 44.43 -11.88 -5.85
CA SER A 19 43.38 -11.11 -5.21
C SER A 19 42.04 -11.58 -5.75
N ILE A 20 41.38 -12.49 -5.03
CA ILE A 20 40.00 -12.85 -5.28
C ILE A 20 39.17 -11.62 -4.91
N PRO A 21 38.50 -10.94 -5.85
CA PRO A 21 37.59 -9.88 -5.49
C PRO A 21 36.46 -10.55 -4.70
N THR A 22 36.38 -10.24 -3.41
CA THR A 22 35.18 -10.52 -2.63
C THR A 22 34.06 -9.75 -3.32
N LEU A 23 33.20 -10.46 -4.04
CA LEU A 23 31.90 -9.96 -4.45
C LEU A 23 31.12 -9.69 -3.16
N VAL A 24 31.33 -8.50 -2.60
CA VAL A 24 30.37 -7.90 -1.68
C VAL A 24 29.11 -7.76 -2.50
N TRP A 25 28.13 -8.61 -2.22
CA TRP A 25 26.78 -8.40 -2.74
C TRP A 25 26.34 -7.06 -2.17
N ALA A 26 26.37 -6.02 -3.01
CA ALA A 26 25.70 -4.78 -2.69
C ALA A 26 24.23 -5.17 -2.48
N GLN A 27 23.77 -5.16 -1.22
CA GLN A 27 22.34 -5.12 -0.96
C GLN A 27 21.83 -3.91 -1.73
N GLU A 28 20.96 -4.16 -2.69
CA GLU A 28 20.29 -3.13 -3.46
C GLU A 28 19.58 -2.22 -2.46
N GLN A 29 20.19 -1.08 -2.14
CA GLN A 29 19.59 -0.09 -1.26
C GLN A 29 18.32 0.39 -1.97
N LYS A 30 17.16 -0.04 -1.47
CA LYS A 30 15.86 0.38 -1.96
C LYS A 30 15.77 1.90 -1.81
N THR A 31 16.06 2.63 -2.89
CA THR A 31 16.12 4.10 -2.87
C THR A 31 14.74 4.73 -2.69
N ASP A 32 13.68 3.98 -3.00
CA ASP A 32 12.30 4.45 -2.98
C ASP A 32 11.55 4.03 -1.72
N CYS A 33 10.77 4.97 -1.17
CA CYS A 33 9.86 4.72 -0.05
C CYS A 33 8.42 4.61 -0.55
N PHE A 34 7.95 3.38 -0.73
CA PHE A 34 6.54 3.08 -1.00
C PHE A 34 5.70 2.90 0.27
N GLY A 35 6.31 3.02 1.45
CA GLY A 35 5.69 2.76 2.75
C GLY A 35 6.22 1.50 3.40
N PHE A 36 5.41 0.96 4.32
CA PHE A 36 5.67 -0.27 5.03
C PHE A 36 5.33 -1.48 4.15
N ASP A 37 6.26 -2.42 4.08
CA ASP A 37 6.11 -3.68 3.35
C ASP A 37 6.63 -4.81 4.24
N ALA A 38 5.76 -5.70 4.73
CA ALA A 38 6.16 -6.73 5.69
C ALA A 38 7.07 -7.82 5.11
N VAL A 39 7.28 -7.83 3.78
CA VAL A 39 8.29 -8.70 3.14
C VAL A 39 9.70 -8.20 3.48
N ASP A 40 9.90 -6.89 3.46
CA ASP A 40 11.22 -6.25 3.58
C ASP A 40 11.43 -5.56 4.95
N ASP A 41 10.35 -5.12 5.59
CA ASP A 41 10.35 -4.40 6.85
C ASP A 41 9.92 -5.31 8.01
N ASP A 42 10.62 -5.23 9.14
CA ASP A 42 10.17 -5.91 10.36
C ASP A 42 9.05 -5.09 11.03
N PRO A 43 7.82 -5.65 11.21
CA PRO A 43 6.72 -4.95 11.87
C PRO A 43 7.08 -4.44 13.27
N LEU A 44 7.99 -5.14 13.95
CA LEU A 44 8.46 -4.80 15.30
C LEU A 44 9.57 -3.72 15.30
N ALA A 45 10.15 -3.40 14.15
CA ALA A 45 11.12 -2.31 14.04
C ALA A 45 10.45 -0.95 13.75
N VAL A 46 9.16 -0.94 13.38
CA VAL A 46 8.44 0.29 13.06
C VAL A 46 8.33 1.17 14.31
N GLN A 47 8.63 2.46 14.14
CA GLN A 47 8.58 3.45 15.22
C GLN A 47 7.58 4.57 14.92
N LEU A 48 7.01 5.15 15.97
CA LEU A 48 6.09 6.27 15.85
C LEU A 48 6.86 7.59 15.97
N TYR A 49 6.60 8.50 15.05
CA TYR A 49 7.12 9.86 15.08
C TYR A 49 6.00 10.88 15.00
N VAL A 50 6.26 12.08 15.51
CA VAL A 50 5.41 13.26 15.33
C VAL A 50 6.12 14.34 14.52
N ILE A 51 5.38 15.03 13.66
CA ILE A 51 5.89 16.20 12.93
C ILE A 51 6.11 17.35 13.92
N LYS A 52 7.35 17.84 13.96
CA LYS A 52 7.76 18.99 14.79
C LYS A 52 6.94 20.25 14.50
N PRO A 53 6.81 21.17 15.48
CA PRO A 53 6.33 22.53 15.24
C PRO A 53 7.05 23.20 14.06
N GLY A 54 6.32 23.98 13.26
CA GLY A 54 6.84 24.72 12.11
C GLY A 54 5.92 24.65 10.88
N ASP A 55 6.50 24.86 9.70
CA ASP A 55 5.76 24.79 8.43
C ASP A 55 5.35 23.35 8.08
N LYS A 56 4.37 23.22 7.18
CA LYS A 56 4.00 21.92 6.61
C LYS A 56 5.20 21.20 5.98
N VAL A 57 5.24 19.88 6.10
CA VAL A 57 6.30 19.03 5.55
C VAL A 57 5.75 18.30 4.34
N GLY A 58 6.33 18.52 3.16
CA GLY A 58 5.98 17.76 1.96
C GLY A 58 6.43 16.31 2.06
N VAL A 59 5.57 15.39 1.64
CA VAL A 59 5.92 13.97 1.46
C VAL A 59 6.63 13.82 0.12
N GLN A 60 7.85 13.30 0.12
CA GLN A 60 8.61 13.05 -1.10
C GLN A 60 8.16 11.70 -1.67
N CYS A 61 7.25 11.76 -2.64
CA CYS A 61 6.69 10.59 -3.31
C CYS A 61 7.69 9.98 -4.31
N PRO A 62 7.90 8.66 -4.29
CA PRO A 62 8.54 7.97 -5.41
C PRO A 62 7.78 8.26 -6.71
N GLU A 63 8.49 8.39 -7.83
CA GLU A 63 7.88 8.78 -9.11
C GLU A 63 6.78 7.81 -9.58
N LYS A 64 6.92 6.52 -9.23
CA LYS A 64 6.01 5.44 -9.59
C LYS A 64 4.96 5.12 -8.51
N SER A 65 4.87 5.93 -7.44
CA SER A 65 3.94 5.62 -6.35
C SER A 65 2.49 5.88 -6.74
N LEU A 66 1.63 4.86 -6.56
CA LEU A 66 0.18 4.96 -6.75
C LEU A 66 -0.56 5.38 -5.47
N ILE A 67 0.11 5.29 -4.32
CA ILE A 67 -0.44 5.58 -2.98
C ILE A 67 -0.05 7.00 -2.52
N CYS A 68 1.12 7.48 -2.95
CA CYS A 68 1.60 8.83 -2.63
C CYS A 68 1.14 9.85 -3.66
N ASN A 69 0.22 10.73 -3.26
CA ASN A 69 -0.22 11.84 -4.10
C ASN A 69 0.88 12.91 -4.17
N LYS A 70 1.37 13.26 -5.38
CA LYS A 70 2.33 14.37 -5.56
C LYS A 70 1.77 15.65 -4.93
N GLY A 71 2.56 16.25 -4.03
CA GLY A 71 2.16 17.44 -3.25
C GLY A 71 1.42 17.13 -1.95
N ALA A 72 1.32 15.87 -1.53
CA ALA A 72 0.90 15.52 -0.17
C ALA A 72 1.82 16.17 0.87
N PHE A 73 1.24 16.65 1.96
CA PHE A 73 1.98 17.28 3.04
C PHE A 73 1.36 16.92 4.39
N LEU A 74 2.20 16.98 5.41
CA LEU A 74 1.84 16.77 6.81
C LEU A 74 1.98 18.09 7.58
N MET A 75 1.13 18.27 8.57
CA MET A 75 1.13 19.44 9.45
C MET A 75 1.82 19.10 10.77
N PRO A 76 2.32 20.10 11.52
CA PRO A 76 2.77 19.88 12.90
C PRO A 76 1.76 19.09 13.73
N GLY A 77 2.26 18.16 14.55
CA GLY A 77 1.43 17.27 15.36
C GLY A 77 0.91 16.04 14.62
N ASP A 78 1.07 15.93 13.30
CA ASP A 78 0.81 14.68 12.60
C ASP A 78 1.71 13.57 13.10
N GLN A 79 1.12 12.39 13.32
CA GLN A 79 1.87 11.20 13.70
C GLN A 79 2.05 10.29 12.49
N VAL A 80 3.26 9.77 12.30
CA VAL A 80 3.62 8.86 11.20
C VAL A 80 4.31 7.63 11.74
N ALA A 81 4.05 6.49 11.11
CA ALA A 81 4.82 5.27 11.36
C ALA A 81 6.02 5.26 10.40
N VAL A 82 7.22 5.06 10.93
CA VAL A 82 8.46 5.01 10.17
C VAL A 82 8.98 3.59 10.17
N SER A 83 9.07 2.97 8.99
CA SER A 83 9.57 1.60 8.84
C SER A 83 11.07 1.56 8.56
N ARG A 84 11.63 2.59 7.90
CA ARG A 84 13.05 2.67 7.56
C ARG A 84 13.59 4.08 7.75
N VAL A 85 14.86 4.16 8.17
CA VAL A 85 15.64 5.41 8.18
C VAL A 85 16.85 5.22 7.27
N ASP A 86 17.03 6.14 6.33
CA ASP A 86 18.14 6.16 5.39
C ASP A 86 18.79 7.54 5.39
N GLY A 87 19.97 7.64 6.01
CA GLY A 87 20.66 8.91 6.22
C GLY A 87 19.82 9.92 7.00
N ASP A 88 19.49 11.02 6.37
CA ASP A 88 18.68 12.11 6.91
C ASP A 88 17.19 12.02 6.55
N ARG A 89 16.73 10.87 6.03
CA ARG A 89 15.36 10.63 5.59
C ARG A 89 14.73 9.45 6.32
N ALA A 90 13.43 9.53 6.54
CA ALA A 90 12.61 8.50 7.14
C ALA A 90 11.52 8.07 6.15
N CYS A 91 11.44 6.78 5.86
CA CYS A 91 10.35 6.21 5.06
C CYS A 91 9.13 6.09 5.95
N ALA A 92 8.15 6.95 5.69
CA ALA A 92 7.04 7.16 6.60
C ALA A 92 5.70 6.84 5.94
N VAL A 93 4.80 6.28 6.73
CA VAL A 93 3.39 6.04 6.40
C VAL A 93 2.52 6.93 7.29
N TYR A 94 1.56 7.59 6.66
CA TYR A 94 0.54 8.41 7.32
C TYR A 94 -0.85 7.95 6.91
N LEU A 95 -1.71 7.60 7.88
CA LEU A 95 -3.13 7.31 7.63
C LEU A 95 -3.98 8.53 8.00
N ASN A 96 -4.64 9.11 6.99
CA ASN A 96 -5.43 10.32 7.15
C ASN A 96 -6.81 10.05 7.78
N PRO A 97 -7.06 10.50 9.03
CA PRO A 97 -8.33 10.21 9.72
C PRO A 97 -9.54 10.95 9.13
N VAL A 98 -9.34 11.84 8.16
CA VAL A 98 -10.43 12.50 7.42
C VAL A 98 -10.95 11.61 6.27
N LYS A 99 -10.12 10.70 5.77
CA LYS A 99 -10.46 9.79 4.68
C LYS A 99 -11.05 8.49 5.22
N ARG A 100 -11.65 7.69 4.33
CA ARG A 100 -12.10 6.35 4.72
C ARG A 100 -10.90 5.42 4.82
N PRO A 101 -10.93 4.40 5.71
CA PRO A 101 -9.82 3.47 5.90
C PRO A 101 -9.26 2.82 4.63
N GLU A 102 -10.08 2.65 3.58
CA GLU A 102 -9.67 1.97 2.35
C GLU A 102 -8.78 2.84 1.44
N ASN A 103 -8.66 4.15 1.72
CA ASN A 103 -7.90 5.09 0.87
C ASN A 103 -7.20 6.22 1.64
N ASP A 104 -6.99 6.03 2.94
CA ASP A 104 -6.45 7.05 3.83
C ASP A 104 -4.92 7.13 3.84
N GLU A 105 -4.25 6.13 3.28
CA GLU A 105 -2.80 6.02 3.30
C GLU A 105 -2.11 7.04 2.39
N THR A 106 -0.96 7.51 2.85
CA THR A 106 0.05 8.18 2.04
C THR A 106 1.41 7.82 2.61
N ALA A 107 2.35 7.44 1.74
CA ALA A 107 3.68 7.01 2.13
C ALA A 107 4.78 7.65 1.29
N GLY A 108 5.92 7.96 1.89
CA GLY A 108 7.05 8.53 1.18
C GLY A 108 8.17 8.98 2.11
N TRP A 109 9.23 9.54 1.55
CA TRP A 109 10.35 10.03 2.33
C TRP A 109 9.99 11.36 3.03
N LEU A 110 10.32 11.44 4.31
CA LEU A 110 10.26 12.66 5.12
C LEU A 110 11.66 13.00 5.64
N PRO A 111 12.02 14.29 5.77
CA PRO A 111 13.28 14.66 6.40
C PRO A 111 13.26 14.29 7.89
N LEU A 112 14.19 13.44 8.32
CA LEU A 112 14.28 12.94 9.70
C LEU A 112 14.41 14.09 10.72
N ALA A 113 15.09 15.17 10.36
CA ALA A 113 15.22 16.36 11.21
C ALA A 113 13.88 17.01 11.58
N ARG A 114 12.81 16.77 10.78
CA ARG A 114 11.45 17.28 11.02
C ARG A 114 10.60 16.37 11.91
N LEU A 115 11.14 15.25 12.36
CA LEU A 115 10.44 14.23 13.14
C LEU A 115 10.99 14.17 14.57
N ASP A 116 10.10 14.00 15.54
CA ASP A 116 10.46 13.60 16.92
C ASP A 116 9.90 12.21 17.21
N PRO A 117 10.74 11.26 17.69
CA PRO A 117 10.25 9.94 18.06
C PRO A 117 9.34 10.04 19.29
N ILE A 118 8.24 9.29 19.27
CA ILE A 118 7.30 9.19 20.40
C ILE A 118 7.02 7.71 20.70
N SER A 119 6.88 7.37 21.98
CA SER A 119 6.62 5.99 22.42
C SER A 119 5.46 5.99 23.43
N PRO A 120 4.20 6.06 22.94
CA PRO A 120 3.04 6.05 23.82
C PRO A 120 2.85 4.68 24.47
N VAL A 121 2.20 4.66 25.64
CA VAL A 121 1.74 3.42 26.27
C VAL A 121 0.78 2.71 25.32
N PRO A 122 0.91 1.38 25.13
CA PRO A 122 0.08 0.68 24.19
C PRO A 122 -1.39 0.69 24.60
N ASN A 123 -2.25 0.94 23.62
CA ASN A 123 -3.70 0.91 23.76
C ASN A 123 -4.28 0.00 22.67
N TRP A 124 -4.28 -1.29 22.94
CA TRP A 124 -4.73 -2.31 22.00
C TRP A 124 -6.25 -2.34 21.81
N VAL A 125 -7.04 -2.19 22.88
CA VAL A 125 -8.49 -2.46 22.89
C VAL A 125 -9.22 -1.60 21.85
N GLY A 126 -10.05 -2.22 21.02
CA GLY A 126 -10.89 -1.57 20.02
C GLY A 126 -10.94 -2.31 18.69
N ARG A 127 -11.38 -1.63 17.63
CA ARG A 127 -11.51 -2.18 16.28
C ARG A 127 -10.59 -1.44 15.32
N TRP A 128 -9.80 -2.18 14.58
CA TRP A 128 -8.78 -1.69 13.65
C TRP A 128 -9.06 -2.21 12.24
N GLY A 129 -8.71 -1.41 11.23
CA GLY A 129 -8.85 -1.76 9.82
C GLY A 129 -10.03 -1.12 9.11
N ASP A 130 -10.68 -1.90 8.26
CA ASP A 130 -11.68 -1.43 7.30
C ASP A 130 -12.78 -2.48 7.07
N SER A 131 -13.55 -2.33 5.99
CA SER A 131 -14.62 -3.26 5.64
C SER A 131 -14.15 -4.65 5.20
N GLU A 132 -12.93 -4.77 4.69
CA GLU A 132 -12.38 -6.02 4.13
C GLU A 132 -11.57 -6.79 5.17
N THR A 133 -10.79 -6.07 5.98
CA THR A 133 -9.97 -6.64 7.05
C THR A 133 -10.22 -5.94 8.37
N THR A 134 -10.74 -6.69 9.35
CA THR A 134 -11.02 -6.19 10.69
C THR A 134 -10.17 -6.92 11.73
N ILE A 135 -9.53 -6.16 12.62
CA ILE A 135 -8.85 -6.68 13.81
C ILE A 135 -9.55 -6.12 15.05
N VAL A 136 -10.03 -7.00 15.92
CA VAL A 136 -10.75 -6.66 17.15
C VAL A 136 -9.92 -7.08 18.34
N ALA A 137 -9.57 -6.12 19.19
CA ALA A 137 -8.88 -6.37 20.44
C ALA A 137 -9.83 -6.09 21.62
N LYS A 138 -10.01 -7.09 22.49
CA LYS A 138 -10.90 -7.01 23.67
C LYS A 138 -10.16 -7.44 24.92
N GLN A 139 -10.45 -6.80 26.05
CA GLN A 139 -9.96 -7.26 27.34
C GLN A 139 -10.56 -8.63 27.68
N GLN A 140 -9.71 -9.58 28.07
CA GLN A 140 -10.12 -10.90 28.54
C GLN A 140 -9.28 -11.26 29.77
N GLY A 141 -9.83 -10.99 30.96
CA GLY A 141 -9.08 -11.12 32.21
C GLY A 141 -7.93 -10.11 32.29
N ASP A 142 -6.73 -10.58 32.57
CA ASP A 142 -5.47 -9.81 32.59
C ASP A 142 -4.82 -9.68 31.19
N LYS A 143 -5.35 -10.39 30.19
CA LYS A 143 -4.86 -10.41 28.81
C LYS A 143 -5.77 -9.64 27.86
N ILE A 144 -5.29 -9.46 26.64
CA ILE A 144 -6.09 -8.95 25.52
C ILE A 144 -6.25 -10.05 24.49
N ARG A 145 -7.50 -10.37 24.16
CA ARG A 145 -7.88 -11.24 23.05
C ARG A 145 -7.88 -10.41 21.78
N ILE A 146 -7.09 -10.84 20.79
CA ILE A 146 -7.07 -10.25 19.45
C ILE A 146 -7.71 -11.25 18.50
N ASP A 147 -8.72 -10.82 17.76
CA ASP A 147 -9.41 -11.57 16.71
C ASP A 147 -9.31 -10.80 15.40
N ALA A 148 -8.70 -11.40 14.39
CA ALA A 148 -8.59 -10.82 13.06
C ALA A 148 -9.36 -11.65 12.06
N LYS A 149 -10.06 -10.97 11.16
CA LYS A 149 -10.77 -11.57 10.03
C LYS A 149 -10.54 -10.74 8.78
N ALA A 150 -10.31 -11.41 7.68
CA ALA A 150 -10.29 -10.84 6.34
C ALA A 150 -11.33 -11.60 5.50
N ASN A 151 -12.17 -10.86 4.78
CA ASN A 151 -13.01 -11.40 3.72
C ASN A 151 -12.67 -10.57 2.47
N LEU A 152 -11.86 -11.16 1.62
CA LEU A 152 -11.32 -10.50 0.43
C LEU A 152 -12.02 -11.06 -0.80
N GLN A 153 -12.53 -10.15 -1.63
CA GLN A 153 -13.20 -10.50 -2.87
C GLN A 153 -12.17 -10.50 -4.00
N PHE A 154 -11.79 -11.68 -4.49
CA PHE A 154 -10.87 -11.84 -5.61
C PHE A 154 -11.62 -12.39 -6.83
N GLY A 155 -12.04 -11.49 -7.72
CA GLY A 155 -12.80 -11.85 -8.90
C GLY A 155 -14.17 -12.43 -8.51
N ASN A 156 -14.39 -13.72 -8.72
CA ASN A 156 -15.64 -14.43 -8.40
C ASN A 156 -15.53 -15.30 -7.14
N GLY A 157 -14.40 -15.24 -6.41
CA GLY A 157 -14.13 -16.05 -5.22
C GLY A 157 -13.97 -15.18 -3.98
N GLU A 158 -14.42 -15.70 -2.85
CA GLU A 158 -14.12 -15.16 -1.53
C GLU A 158 -12.92 -15.90 -0.98
N GLU A 159 -11.86 -15.15 -0.65
CA GLU A 159 -10.76 -15.69 0.13
C GLU A 159 -10.88 -15.14 1.55
N GLU A 160 -10.96 -16.06 2.50
CA GLU A 160 -11.06 -15.71 3.91
C GLU A 160 -9.71 -15.92 4.60
N GLY A 161 -9.46 -15.08 5.61
CA GLY A 161 -8.34 -15.23 6.51
C GLY A 161 -8.73 -14.93 7.92
N GLN A 162 -8.02 -15.53 8.86
CA GLN A 162 -8.21 -15.27 10.27
C GLN A 162 -6.95 -15.56 11.06
N PHE A 163 -6.79 -14.83 12.15
CA PHE A 163 -5.90 -15.21 13.23
C PHE A 163 -6.45 -14.77 14.57
N ALA A 164 -5.94 -15.40 15.62
CA ALA A 164 -6.30 -15.09 16.98
C ALA A 164 -5.10 -15.18 17.91
N ALA A 165 -5.13 -14.40 19.00
CA ALA A 165 -4.12 -14.43 20.04
C ALA A 165 -4.66 -13.98 21.41
N LEU A 166 -3.99 -14.43 22.48
CA LEU A 166 -4.09 -13.87 23.82
C LEU A 166 -2.75 -13.26 24.21
N ILE A 167 -2.69 -11.93 24.26
CA ILE A 167 -1.44 -11.18 24.46
C ILE A 167 -1.39 -10.49 25.83
N ASP A 168 -0.18 -10.15 26.28
CA ASP A 168 0.03 -9.20 27.37
C ASP A 168 -0.12 -7.78 26.83
N GLY A 169 -1.24 -7.12 27.15
CA GLY A 169 -1.56 -5.78 26.66
C GLY A 169 -0.61 -4.67 27.13
N ARG A 170 0.30 -4.95 28.07
CA ARG A 170 1.33 -4.00 28.53
C ARG A 170 2.50 -3.91 27.56
N GLN A 171 2.71 -4.93 26.73
CA GLN A 171 3.75 -4.92 25.70
C GLN A 171 3.22 -4.19 24.47
N SER A 172 4.02 -3.29 23.90
CA SER A 172 3.71 -2.62 22.64
C SER A 172 4.00 -3.48 21.42
N GLN A 173 4.72 -4.59 21.60
CA GLN A 173 5.16 -5.48 20.54
C GLN A 173 4.88 -6.92 20.95
N VAL A 174 4.30 -7.69 20.04
CA VAL A 174 3.95 -9.10 20.28
C VAL A 174 4.22 -9.93 19.03
N LYS A 175 4.54 -11.21 19.24
CA LYS A 175 4.64 -12.20 18.18
C LYS A 175 3.97 -13.49 18.63
N PHE A 176 3.19 -14.11 17.75
CA PHE A 176 2.44 -15.33 18.06
C PHE A 176 2.21 -16.17 16.81
N GLY A 177 1.88 -17.43 17.03
CA GLY A 177 1.37 -18.34 16.01
C GLY A 177 -0.13 -18.57 16.21
N TYR A 178 -0.80 -18.96 15.14
CA TYR A 178 -2.20 -19.31 15.13
C TYR A 178 -2.43 -20.50 14.21
N GLN A 179 -3.33 -21.39 14.62
CA GLN A 179 -3.85 -22.44 13.76
C GLN A 179 -5.37 -22.40 13.84
N SER A 180 -6.02 -22.25 12.68
CA SER A 180 -7.48 -22.38 12.57
C SER A 180 -7.93 -23.74 13.08
N GLY A 181 -9.12 -23.77 13.69
CA GLY A 181 -9.81 -25.02 13.94
C GLY A 181 -10.43 -25.54 12.64
N ASP A 182 -10.30 -26.84 12.40
CA ASP A 182 -10.96 -27.55 11.29
C ASP A 182 -11.93 -28.59 11.86
N ASP A 183 -13.04 -28.87 11.16
CA ASP A 183 -13.95 -30.01 11.41
C ASP A 183 -14.18 -30.40 12.89
N GLY A 184 -14.61 -29.43 13.71
CA GLY A 184 -14.99 -29.64 15.12
C GLY A 184 -13.85 -29.52 16.14
N GLU A 185 -12.61 -29.33 15.70
CA GLU A 185 -11.49 -29.00 16.57
C GLU A 185 -11.44 -27.49 16.87
N PRO A 186 -11.13 -27.08 18.12
CA PRO A 186 -11.00 -25.67 18.46
C PRO A 186 -9.74 -25.07 17.82
N GLU A 187 -9.80 -23.75 17.59
CA GLU A 187 -8.61 -22.96 17.24
C GLU A 187 -7.47 -23.15 18.26
N LYS A 188 -6.23 -22.96 17.80
CA LYS A 188 -5.05 -23.02 18.66
C LYS A 188 -4.29 -21.70 18.65
N LEU A 189 -4.14 -21.13 19.85
CA LEU A 189 -3.32 -19.95 20.10
C LEU A 189 -1.92 -20.43 20.48
N LEU A 190 -0.93 -20.15 19.64
CA LEU A 190 0.38 -20.76 19.72
C LEU A 190 1.49 -19.71 19.94
N PRO A 191 2.62 -20.07 20.56
CA PRO A 191 3.80 -19.20 20.55
C PRO A 191 4.36 -19.08 19.12
N TYR A 192 4.95 -17.92 18.81
CA TYR A 192 5.66 -17.69 17.55
C TYR A 192 6.78 -18.71 17.34
N GLN A 193 7.01 -19.13 16.10
CA GLN A 193 8.05 -20.11 15.74
C GLN A 193 9.00 -19.50 14.72
N ASP A 194 10.26 -19.26 15.09
CA ASP A 194 11.21 -18.62 14.16
C ASP A 194 11.52 -19.49 12.91
N LYS A 195 11.14 -20.76 12.93
CA LYS A 195 11.18 -21.65 11.76
C LYS A 195 9.84 -21.61 11.02
N THR A 196 9.90 -21.54 9.69
CA THR A 196 8.71 -21.69 8.84
C THR A 196 8.13 -23.09 9.01
N ILE A 197 6.90 -23.15 9.49
CA ILE A 197 6.12 -24.39 9.61
C ILE A 197 4.98 -24.31 8.61
N PRO A 198 4.87 -25.25 7.66
CA PRO A 198 3.78 -25.27 6.69
C PRO A 198 2.41 -25.24 7.38
N GLY A 199 1.52 -24.37 6.91
CA GLY A 199 0.15 -24.21 7.42
C GLY A 199 0.03 -23.47 8.76
N LEU A 200 1.14 -23.08 9.40
CA LEU A 200 1.09 -22.30 10.64
C LEU A 200 1.04 -20.81 10.30
N CYS A 201 -0.06 -20.14 10.65
CA CYS A 201 -0.14 -18.68 10.63
C CYS A 201 0.80 -18.11 11.69
N GLN A 202 1.64 -17.15 11.30
CA GLN A 202 2.52 -16.45 12.22
C GLN A 202 2.41 -14.96 12.02
N VAL A 203 2.29 -14.23 13.13
CA VAL A 203 2.02 -12.80 13.12
C VAL A 203 2.97 -12.10 14.08
N LYS A 204 3.50 -10.97 13.62
CA LYS A 204 4.17 -9.96 14.43
C LYS A 204 3.31 -8.70 14.42
N MET A 205 3.10 -8.11 15.60
CA MET A 205 2.30 -6.88 15.72
C MET A 205 2.98 -5.86 16.62
N ALA A 206 2.85 -4.59 16.27
CA ALA A 206 3.24 -3.46 17.11
C ALA A 206 2.08 -2.46 17.26
N GLN A 207 1.71 -2.14 18.49
CA GLN A 207 0.71 -1.11 18.81
C GLN A 207 1.42 0.19 19.12
N LEU A 208 1.25 1.17 18.24
CA LEU A 208 1.99 2.43 18.22
C LEU A 208 1.00 3.60 18.24
N GLY A 209 0.47 3.92 19.42
CA GLY A 209 -0.43 5.07 19.59
C GLY A 209 -1.70 4.93 18.76
N ARG A 210 -1.81 5.70 17.66
CA ARG A 210 -2.94 5.62 16.71
C ARG A 210 -2.80 4.52 15.65
N TYR A 211 -1.63 3.89 15.56
CA TYR A 211 -1.35 2.85 14.58
C TYR A 211 -1.28 1.45 15.21
N LEU A 212 -1.65 0.47 14.40
CA LEU A 212 -1.42 -0.94 14.65
C LEU A 212 -0.69 -1.50 13.43
N VAL A 213 0.58 -1.84 13.60
CA VAL A 213 1.42 -2.44 12.55
C VAL A 213 1.27 -3.95 12.65
N VAL A 214 0.99 -4.60 11.54
CA VAL A 214 0.86 -6.06 11.47
C VAL A 214 1.69 -6.55 10.31
N GLY A 215 2.44 -7.63 10.53
CA GLY A 215 3.02 -8.44 9.48
C GLY A 215 2.76 -9.91 9.76
N ASP A 216 2.33 -10.61 8.72
CA ASP A 216 2.03 -12.02 8.75
C ASP A 216 2.90 -12.78 7.73
N ASN A 217 2.98 -14.09 7.87
CA ASN A 217 3.79 -14.94 7.00
C ASN A 217 3.04 -15.43 5.74
N HIS A 218 1.92 -14.80 5.36
CA HIS A 218 1.03 -15.21 4.26
C HIS A 218 0.40 -16.60 4.44
N MET A 219 0.33 -17.11 5.68
CA MET A 219 -0.28 -18.40 6.01
C MET A 219 -1.52 -18.24 6.91
N CYS A 220 -2.05 -17.02 7.00
CA CYS A 220 -3.17 -16.66 7.89
C CYS A 220 -4.53 -16.66 7.18
N GLY A 221 -4.62 -17.29 6.02
CA GLY A 221 -5.84 -17.38 5.23
C GLY A 221 -5.59 -18.10 3.91
N GLY A 222 -6.52 -17.91 2.98
CA GLY A 222 -6.42 -18.37 1.61
C GLY A 222 -5.28 -17.74 0.81
N ILE A 223 -5.17 -18.12 -0.46
CA ILE A 223 -4.11 -17.64 -1.34
C ILE A 223 -4.26 -16.12 -1.52
N ASN A 224 -3.16 -15.38 -1.41
CA ASN A 224 -3.10 -13.90 -1.46
C ASN A 224 -3.79 -13.17 -0.29
N VAL A 225 -4.24 -13.88 0.75
CA VAL A 225 -4.72 -13.23 1.98
C VAL A 225 -3.53 -12.84 2.85
N SER A 226 -3.46 -11.57 3.21
CA SER A 226 -2.45 -11.04 4.10
C SER A 226 -3.04 -9.97 4.99
N PHE A 227 -2.61 -9.98 6.25
CA PHE A 227 -2.90 -8.94 7.23
C PHE A 227 -1.74 -7.94 7.33
N SER A 228 -0.76 -8.02 6.43
CA SER A 228 0.46 -7.23 6.48
C SER A 228 0.21 -5.81 6.00
N ARG A 229 -0.02 -4.88 6.95
CA ARG A 229 -0.08 -3.43 6.70
C ARG A 229 -0.08 -2.65 8.02
N ILE A 230 -0.14 -1.32 7.90
CA ILE A 230 -0.40 -0.43 9.03
C ILE A 230 -1.90 -0.11 9.06
N TYR A 231 -2.50 -0.31 10.23
CA TYR A 231 -3.92 -0.07 10.48
C TYR A 231 -4.10 1.15 11.39
N ARG A 232 -5.26 1.78 11.30
CA ARG A 232 -5.79 2.67 12.36
C ARG A 232 -7.15 2.17 12.84
N ARG A 233 -7.71 2.86 13.84
CA ARG A 233 -9.03 2.53 14.37
C ARG A 233 -10.12 2.89 13.36
N ILE A 234 -11.11 2.00 13.23
CA ILE A 234 -12.27 2.18 12.35
C ILE A 234 -13.08 3.42 12.77
N ASP A 235 -13.18 3.66 14.08
CA ASP A 235 -13.94 4.75 14.68
C ASP A 235 -13.09 5.99 15.01
N GLU A 236 -11.85 6.06 14.53
CA GLU A 236 -11.00 7.24 14.71
C GLU A 236 -11.66 8.47 14.11
N LYS A 237 -11.90 9.49 14.94
CA LYS A 237 -12.44 10.76 14.49
C LYS A 237 -11.30 11.70 14.09
N PRO A 238 -11.43 12.45 12.98
CA PRO A 238 -10.45 13.46 12.64
C PRO A 238 -10.39 14.53 13.74
N PRO A 239 -9.20 15.11 14.03
CA PRO A 239 -9.07 16.24 14.94
C PRO A 239 -10.04 17.37 14.55
N ALA A 240 -10.65 18.03 15.55
CA ALA A 240 -11.72 19.02 15.35
C ALA A 240 -11.32 20.15 14.38
N ASP A 241 -10.04 20.53 14.39
CA ASP A 241 -9.48 21.58 13.54
C ASP A 241 -9.42 21.14 12.05
N ARG A 242 -9.26 19.84 11.80
CA ARG A 242 -9.24 19.24 10.46
C ARG A 242 -10.62 18.85 9.95
N ALA A 243 -11.54 18.52 10.85
CA ALA A 243 -12.95 18.29 10.51
C ALA A 243 -13.59 19.54 9.87
N LYS A 244 -13.12 20.75 10.24
CA LYS A 244 -13.53 22.02 9.62
C LYS A 244 -12.92 22.23 8.23
N ALA A 245 -11.66 21.82 8.01
CA ALA A 245 -11.00 21.92 6.70
C ALA A 245 -11.55 20.92 5.66
N SER A 246 -12.05 19.76 6.10
CA SER A 246 -12.61 18.71 5.23
C SER A 246 -13.92 19.10 4.53
N LYS A 247 -14.73 19.96 5.16
CA LYS A 247 -16.04 20.38 4.60
C LYS A 247 -15.93 21.23 3.32
N SER A 248 -14.73 21.59 2.87
CA SER A 248 -14.54 22.54 1.76
C SER A 248 -13.80 22.02 0.53
N SER A 249 -13.28 20.79 0.45
CA SER A 249 -12.38 20.45 -0.69
C SER A 249 -12.39 19.03 -1.27
N VAL A 250 -13.03 18.02 -0.66
CA VAL A 250 -12.90 16.64 -1.18
C VAL A 250 -14.08 16.18 -2.04
N ALA A 251 -15.28 16.74 -1.87
CA ALA A 251 -16.42 16.46 -2.75
C ALA A 251 -16.32 17.16 -4.12
N LYS A 252 -15.34 18.06 -4.33
CA LYS A 252 -15.27 18.93 -5.51
C LYS A 252 -14.42 18.36 -6.66
N LYS A 253 -13.42 17.50 -6.40
CA LYS A 253 -12.41 17.15 -7.43
C LYS A 253 -12.76 15.95 -8.31
N GLN A 254 -13.73 15.12 -7.91
CA GLN A 254 -14.20 13.98 -8.72
C GLN A 254 -15.34 14.39 -9.68
N ASP A 255 -16.15 15.38 -9.28
CA ASP A 255 -17.14 16.06 -10.15
C ASP A 255 -16.46 16.96 -11.20
N ASP A 256 -15.21 17.39 -10.99
CA ASP A 256 -14.46 18.28 -11.92
C ASP A 256 -13.88 17.55 -13.15
N LEU A 257 -13.74 16.22 -13.15
CA LEU A 257 -13.18 15.46 -14.28
C LEU A 257 -14.22 15.06 -15.32
N LEU A 258 -15.50 15.06 -14.93
CA LEU A 258 -16.62 14.70 -15.79
C LEU A 258 -17.32 15.95 -16.28
N ARG A 259 -17.88 15.89 -17.49
CA ARG A 259 -18.57 17.06 -18.03
C ARG A 259 -19.87 17.31 -17.27
N SER A 260 -20.19 18.58 -17.04
CA SER A 260 -21.50 18.99 -16.49
C SER A 260 -22.68 18.48 -17.32
N SER A 261 -22.48 18.24 -18.62
CA SER A 261 -23.46 17.59 -19.50
C SER A 261 -23.80 16.16 -19.12
N TYR A 262 -22.86 15.40 -18.54
CA TYR A 262 -23.12 14.05 -18.03
C TYR A 262 -24.07 14.09 -16.84
N LYS A 263 -23.80 14.96 -15.86
CA LYS A 263 -24.68 15.19 -14.69
C LYS A 263 -26.08 15.60 -15.12
N ALA A 264 -26.19 16.58 -16.03
CA ALA A 264 -27.48 17.01 -16.58
C ALA A 264 -28.22 15.91 -17.35
N CYS A 265 -27.50 14.97 -17.97
CA CYS A 265 -28.09 13.81 -18.64
C CYS A 265 -28.64 12.81 -17.61
N LEU A 266 -27.89 12.50 -16.56
CA LEU A 266 -28.35 11.63 -15.47
C LEU A 266 -29.59 12.20 -14.78
N ASP A 267 -29.64 13.50 -14.50
CA ASP A 267 -30.83 14.14 -13.90
C ASP A 267 -32.07 14.03 -14.81
N LYS A 268 -31.88 14.23 -16.13
CA LYS A 268 -32.96 14.08 -17.13
C LYS A 268 -33.40 12.63 -17.34
N SER A 269 -32.55 11.66 -17.02
CA SER A 269 -32.87 10.24 -17.15
C SER A 269 -34.00 9.80 -16.20
N LYS A 270 -34.22 10.53 -15.10
CA LYS A 270 -35.21 10.21 -14.05
C LYS A 270 -35.12 8.75 -13.55
N GLY A 271 -33.93 8.17 -13.55
CA GLY A 271 -33.70 6.78 -13.10
C GLY A 271 -34.03 5.70 -14.14
N VAL A 272 -34.35 6.08 -15.38
CA VAL A 272 -34.57 5.11 -16.47
C VAL A 272 -33.23 4.49 -16.87
N THR A 273 -33.05 3.19 -16.61
CA THR A 273 -31.79 2.46 -16.80
C THR A 273 -31.18 2.68 -18.18
N VAL A 274 -31.94 2.48 -19.26
CA VAL A 274 -31.43 2.65 -20.63
C VAL A 274 -30.96 4.10 -20.90
N ALA A 275 -31.67 5.10 -20.36
CA ALA A 275 -31.28 6.49 -20.51
C ALA A 275 -29.99 6.80 -19.72
N MET A 276 -29.85 6.27 -18.50
CA MET A 276 -28.62 6.40 -17.70
C MET A 276 -27.42 5.77 -18.40
N ARG A 277 -27.59 4.57 -18.96
CA ARG A 277 -26.55 3.89 -19.74
C ARG A 277 -26.15 4.66 -21.00
N ASN A 278 -27.10 5.28 -21.69
CA ASN A 278 -26.80 6.17 -22.82
C ASN A 278 -25.99 7.41 -22.39
N CYS A 279 -26.32 8.00 -21.23
CA CYS A 279 -25.52 9.08 -20.65
C CYS A 279 -24.09 8.63 -20.35
N ALA A 280 -23.92 7.47 -19.71
CA ALA A 280 -22.62 6.91 -19.38
C ALA A 280 -21.80 6.55 -20.62
N GLY A 281 -22.42 5.93 -21.64
CA GLY A 281 -21.76 5.66 -22.92
C GLY A 281 -21.28 6.93 -23.63
N THR A 282 -22.08 8.01 -23.60
CA THR A 282 -21.70 9.31 -24.17
C THR A 282 -20.53 9.95 -23.43
N GLU A 283 -20.50 9.84 -22.11
CA GLU A 283 -19.38 10.36 -21.31
C GLU A 283 -18.13 9.50 -21.46
N HIS A 284 -18.28 8.18 -21.43
CA HIS A 284 -17.18 7.23 -21.62
C HIS A 284 -16.49 7.47 -22.96
N LYS A 285 -17.25 7.62 -24.04
CA LYS A 285 -16.69 7.94 -25.36
C LYS A 285 -15.89 9.23 -25.35
N PHE A 286 -16.41 10.29 -24.73
CA PHE A 286 -15.69 11.57 -24.66
C PHE A 286 -14.37 11.43 -23.91
N GLN A 287 -14.38 10.75 -22.77
CA GLN A 287 -13.18 10.54 -21.96
C GLN A 287 -12.18 9.60 -22.66
N ASP A 288 -12.65 8.62 -23.44
CA ASP A 288 -11.79 7.74 -24.25
C ASP A 288 -11.15 8.49 -25.42
N ASP A 289 -11.90 9.36 -26.11
CA ASP A 289 -11.36 10.23 -27.15
C ASP A 289 -10.29 11.18 -26.58
N ARG A 290 -10.53 11.74 -25.39
CA ARG A 290 -9.60 12.59 -24.63
C ARG A 290 -8.32 11.82 -24.25
N LEU A 291 -8.47 10.63 -23.69
CA LEU A 291 -7.36 9.72 -23.36
C LEU A 291 -6.52 9.39 -24.61
N ASN A 292 -7.17 8.98 -25.70
CA ASN A 292 -6.50 8.58 -26.94
C ASN A 292 -5.79 9.75 -27.64
N HIS A 293 -6.31 10.98 -27.48
CA HIS A 293 -5.62 12.18 -27.91
C HIS A 293 -4.31 12.38 -27.13
N ALA A 294 -4.37 12.35 -25.80
CA ALA A 294 -3.20 12.52 -24.95
C ALA A 294 -2.15 11.42 -25.16
N TYR A 295 -2.59 10.16 -25.27
CA TYR A 295 -1.73 9.03 -25.59
C TYR A 295 -0.97 9.21 -26.91
N ARG A 296 -1.65 9.66 -27.97
CA ARG A 296 -1.00 9.89 -29.27
C ARG A 296 0.06 10.98 -29.20
N LEU A 297 -0.24 12.09 -28.52
CA LEU A 297 0.73 13.18 -28.32
C LEU A 297 1.95 12.74 -27.50
N LEU A 298 1.74 11.97 -26.44
CA LEU A 298 2.86 11.45 -25.65
C LEU A 298 3.74 10.53 -26.50
N ARG A 299 3.13 9.64 -27.30
CA ARG A 299 3.87 8.74 -28.17
C ARG A 299 4.68 9.45 -29.25
N THR A 300 4.29 10.64 -29.70
CA THR A 300 5.10 11.43 -30.65
C THR A 300 6.25 12.16 -29.98
N ASN A 301 6.16 12.44 -28.67
CA ASN A 301 7.16 13.19 -27.92
C ASN A 301 8.22 12.29 -27.26
N LEU A 302 7.97 10.98 -27.19
CA LEU A 302 8.88 9.99 -26.62
C LEU A 302 9.78 9.37 -27.69
N ASP A 303 10.96 8.91 -27.28
CA ASP A 303 11.80 8.06 -28.11
C ASP A 303 11.17 6.66 -28.29
N GLN A 304 11.79 5.82 -29.12
CA GLN A 304 11.23 4.50 -29.45
C GLN A 304 11.06 3.59 -28.22
N ALA A 305 11.96 3.69 -27.24
CA ALA A 305 11.89 2.92 -26.01
C ALA A 305 10.74 3.41 -25.12
N GLY A 306 10.63 4.72 -24.90
CA GLY A 306 9.54 5.34 -24.14
C GLY A 306 8.17 5.14 -24.79
N ALA A 307 8.07 5.22 -26.11
CA ALA A 307 6.84 4.95 -26.83
C ALA A 307 6.40 3.47 -26.72
N THR A 308 7.36 2.54 -26.63
CA THR A 308 7.10 1.11 -26.42
C THR A 308 6.60 0.88 -24.99
N GLN A 309 7.28 1.47 -24.00
CA GLN A 309 6.86 1.39 -22.60
C GLN A 309 5.45 1.97 -22.40
N LEU A 310 5.16 3.16 -22.95
CA LEU A 310 3.84 3.78 -22.83
C LEU A 310 2.73 2.93 -23.46
N ARG A 311 3.01 2.26 -24.58
CA ARG A 311 2.05 1.32 -25.18
C ARG A 311 1.76 0.15 -24.23
N ASP A 312 2.78 -0.41 -23.61
CA ASP A 312 2.63 -1.58 -22.74
C ASP A 312 1.94 -1.21 -21.42
N GLU A 313 2.25 -0.04 -20.84
CA GLU A 313 1.50 0.57 -19.74
C GLU A 313 0.02 0.73 -20.09
N GLN A 314 -0.27 1.25 -21.29
CA GLN A 314 -1.65 1.48 -21.72
C GLN A 314 -2.43 0.18 -21.93
N ARG A 315 -1.78 -0.87 -22.47
CA ARG A 315 -2.41 -2.20 -22.61
C ARG A 315 -2.66 -2.84 -21.25
N GLY A 316 -1.73 -2.73 -20.31
CA GLY A 316 -1.91 -3.19 -18.93
C GLY A 316 -3.08 -2.49 -18.25
N TRP A 317 -3.17 -1.17 -18.40
CA TRP A 317 -4.29 -0.40 -17.86
C TRP A 317 -5.65 -0.79 -18.49
N ILE A 318 -5.73 -1.02 -19.80
CA ILE A 318 -6.96 -1.48 -20.46
C ILE A 318 -7.41 -2.82 -19.87
N ALA A 319 -6.49 -3.79 -19.75
CA ALA A 319 -6.79 -5.10 -19.20
C ALA A 319 -7.27 -5.01 -17.74
N GLU A 320 -6.70 -4.10 -16.96
CA GLU A 320 -7.13 -3.82 -15.59
C GLU A 320 -8.55 -3.23 -15.55
N ARG A 321 -8.80 -2.16 -16.30
CA ARG A 321 -10.10 -1.50 -16.39
C ARG A 321 -11.18 -2.49 -16.79
N ASP A 322 -10.95 -3.29 -17.83
CA ASP A 322 -11.95 -4.21 -18.36
C ASP A 322 -12.28 -5.32 -17.36
N ARG A 323 -11.30 -5.72 -16.53
CA ARG A 323 -11.53 -6.68 -15.44
C ARG A 323 -12.31 -6.05 -14.28
N GLN A 324 -11.93 -4.85 -13.84
CA GLN A 324 -12.59 -4.16 -12.73
C GLN A 324 -14.02 -3.72 -13.08
N CYS A 325 -14.24 -3.30 -14.32
CA CYS A 325 -15.53 -2.82 -14.78
C CYS A 325 -16.37 -3.92 -15.45
N ALA A 326 -16.02 -5.20 -15.28
CA ALA A 326 -16.80 -6.30 -15.82
C ALA A 326 -18.25 -6.26 -15.28
N VAL A 327 -19.22 -6.54 -16.16
CA VAL A 327 -20.64 -6.62 -15.75
C VAL A 327 -20.83 -7.85 -14.87
N ASP A 328 -21.35 -7.63 -13.66
CA ASP A 328 -21.91 -8.70 -12.84
C ASP A 328 -23.13 -9.31 -13.55
N LYS A 329 -23.02 -10.58 -13.94
CA LYS A 329 -24.03 -11.29 -14.73
C LYS A 329 -25.28 -11.63 -13.91
N ASP A 330 -25.17 -11.63 -12.59
CA ASP A 330 -26.24 -11.98 -11.66
C ASP A 330 -26.93 -10.72 -11.08
N GLY A 331 -26.31 -9.54 -11.20
CA GLY A 331 -26.81 -8.26 -10.67
C GLY A 331 -27.89 -7.56 -11.51
N GLY A 332 -28.46 -8.23 -12.52
CA GLY A 332 -29.54 -7.71 -13.35
C GLY A 332 -29.20 -6.41 -14.11
N THR A 333 -30.21 -5.60 -14.45
CA THR A 333 -29.99 -4.39 -15.26
C THR A 333 -29.27 -3.26 -14.51
N ALA A 334 -29.24 -3.31 -13.18
CA ALA A 334 -28.50 -2.35 -12.35
C ALA A 334 -26.97 -2.56 -12.44
N ALA A 335 -26.51 -3.81 -12.55
CA ALA A 335 -25.09 -4.13 -12.75
C ALA A 335 -24.50 -3.50 -14.02
N LEU A 336 -25.33 -3.33 -15.05
CA LEU A 336 -24.93 -2.65 -16.28
C LEU A 336 -24.64 -1.16 -16.06
N ILE A 337 -25.40 -0.48 -15.20
CA ILE A 337 -25.16 0.93 -14.84
C ILE A 337 -23.89 1.06 -14.02
N VAL A 338 -23.65 0.14 -13.08
CA VAL A 338 -22.45 0.11 -12.23
C VAL A 338 -21.19 -0.09 -13.08
N SER A 339 -21.23 -1.04 -14.03
CA SER A 339 -20.16 -1.28 -14.99
C SER A 339 -19.90 -0.04 -15.88
N ASP A 340 -20.96 0.58 -16.42
CA ASP A 340 -20.81 1.78 -17.26
C ASP A 340 -20.22 2.98 -16.47
N ASP A 341 -20.60 3.19 -15.20
CA ASP A 341 -20.03 4.25 -14.36
C ASP A 341 -18.55 3.99 -14.03
N CYS A 342 -18.19 2.74 -13.75
CA CYS A 342 -16.80 2.32 -13.58
C CYS A 342 -15.96 2.68 -14.81
N LEU A 343 -16.44 2.35 -16.01
CA LEU A 343 -15.76 2.68 -17.27
C LEU A 343 -15.56 4.19 -17.43
N VAL A 344 -16.59 5.00 -17.17
CA VAL A 344 -16.52 6.47 -17.24
C VAL A 344 -15.44 7.02 -16.30
N GLN A 345 -15.48 6.61 -15.03
CA GLN A 345 -14.59 7.14 -13.99
C GLN A 345 -13.13 6.75 -14.23
N MET A 346 -12.89 5.48 -14.55
CA MET A 346 -11.54 4.96 -14.79
C MET A 346 -10.91 5.59 -16.02
N THR A 347 -11.67 5.74 -17.11
CA THR A 347 -11.20 6.38 -18.34
C THR A 347 -10.96 7.89 -18.14
N ALA A 348 -11.82 8.60 -17.40
CA ALA A 348 -11.60 10.03 -17.09
C ALA A 348 -10.33 10.28 -16.27
N LYS A 349 -10.06 9.42 -15.27
CA LYS A 349 -8.84 9.48 -14.46
C LYS A 349 -7.59 9.24 -15.31
N ARG A 350 -7.62 8.21 -16.16
CA ARG A 350 -6.49 7.89 -17.06
C ARG A 350 -6.24 8.99 -18.08
N ALA A 351 -7.30 9.61 -18.62
CA ALA A 351 -7.17 10.76 -19.51
C ALA A 351 -6.42 11.92 -18.83
N ALA A 352 -6.83 12.29 -17.62
CA ALA A 352 -6.18 13.35 -16.85
C ALA A 352 -4.72 13.03 -16.50
N GLU A 353 -4.43 11.77 -16.18
CA GLU A 353 -3.07 11.29 -15.93
C GLU A 353 -2.18 11.48 -17.17
N LEU A 354 -2.61 11.02 -18.35
CA LEU A 354 -1.84 11.15 -19.59
C LEU A 354 -1.64 12.62 -19.99
N GLU A 355 -2.67 13.46 -19.83
CA GLU A 355 -2.55 14.91 -20.07
C GLU A 355 -1.53 15.58 -19.14
N SER A 356 -1.47 15.16 -17.88
CA SER A 356 -0.48 15.70 -16.92
C SER A 356 0.97 15.38 -17.29
N ARG A 357 1.19 14.30 -18.06
CA ARG A 357 2.50 13.93 -18.59
C ARG A 357 2.89 14.76 -19.83
N LEU A 358 1.94 15.39 -20.52
CA LEU A 358 2.21 16.29 -21.66
C LEU A 358 2.67 17.69 -21.23
N SER A 359 2.43 18.05 -19.96
CA SER A 359 2.79 19.36 -19.40
C SER A 359 4.15 19.34 -18.68
N GLN A 360 4.88 18.22 -18.77
CA GLN A 360 6.26 18.03 -18.35
C GLN A 360 7.14 18.02 -19.60
#